data_AF-A0A0X1T362-F1
#
_entry.id   AF-A0A0X1T362-F1
#
_cell.length_a   1.000
_cell.length_b   1.000
_cell.length_c   1.000
_cell.angle_alpha   90.00
_cell.angle_beta   90.00
_cell.angle_gamma   90.00
#
_symmetry.space_group_name_H-M   'P 1'
#
loop_
_entity.id
_entity.type
_entity.pdbx_description
1 polymer ?
#
loop_
_entity_poly.entity_id
_entity_poly.type
_entity_poly.pdbx_seq_one_letter_code
_entity_poly.pdbx_strand_id
1 'polypeptide(L)'
;MLLKALRRASPAGELDLEFGCSGKALVRFPGSLSSQANDVVFCADGKILVVAKVDFIKGACFGLARLHSDGSMDTSFGESGSLAGGFETEGESTGISLCPLPDGRILLFGLHYLDERRTLPAVARFFADGRLDPQFGNQGIQVLRLPGNLSEGPRDGWLPPGLPGVESCSGSLQPDGKILLSLNHNYACADHVGLLVRLEPDGALDHSFNGHGFVVVRRQRVNTWLSCVQVQPDGKILAGGSIDFPSSGLIVRYLADGRLDSAFGDEGYLSVRFAGASSMVTQLARGAQDQVLCVGNRFDPLGGALQGFTANGYVTGRFNKGEAVLLEIDAPASQWAAIAVQADGTILAAGSTVGGFDSDLVLARYLPNGRLDRDFAAGQGWARTRLGKSLDTATAIALQSDRRILVAGHSLLGTFRAVVMRYLG
;
A
#
# COMPACT_ATOMS: atom_id res chain seq x y z
N MET A 1 -15.43 23.14 -44.78
CA MET A 1 -14.74 21.88 -44.45
C MET A 1 -14.16 22.01 -43.05
N LEU A 2 -14.81 21.45 -42.03
CA LEU A 2 -14.25 21.37 -40.67
C LEU A 2 -13.16 20.29 -40.68
N LEU A 3 -11.89 20.68 -40.51
CA LEU A 3 -10.84 19.75 -40.11
C LEU A 3 -11.17 19.28 -38.69
N LYS A 4 -11.78 18.09 -38.56
CA LYS A 4 -11.62 17.28 -37.34
C LYS A 4 -10.14 16.92 -37.27
N ALA A 5 -9.37 17.69 -36.51
CA ALA A 5 -8.04 17.27 -36.10
C ALA A 5 -8.21 15.92 -35.38
N LEU A 6 -7.76 14.85 -36.03
CA LEU A 6 -7.53 13.56 -35.40
C LEU A 6 -6.50 13.82 -34.29
N ARG A 7 -6.96 14.04 -33.05
CA ARG A 7 -6.09 13.94 -31.88
C ARG A 7 -5.52 12.52 -31.92
N ARG A 8 -4.24 12.41 -32.26
CA ARG A 8 -3.47 11.16 -32.17
C ARG A 8 -3.60 10.71 -30.71
N ALA A 9 -4.13 9.51 -30.48
CA ALA A 9 -4.25 8.96 -29.14
C ALA A 9 -2.85 8.94 -28.51
N SER A 10 -2.72 9.50 -27.31
CA SER A 10 -1.46 9.43 -26.56
C SER A 10 -1.14 7.96 -26.25
N PRO A 11 0.11 7.53 -26.41
CA PRO A 11 0.51 6.15 -26.18
C PRO A 11 0.41 5.75 -24.70
N ALA A 12 0.25 4.46 -24.46
CA ALA A 12 0.25 3.87 -23.13
C ALA A 12 1.55 4.21 -22.37
N GLY A 13 1.42 4.53 -21.09
CA GLY A 13 2.54 4.91 -20.22
C GLY A 13 2.90 6.39 -20.24
N GLU A 14 2.27 7.20 -21.09
CA GLU A 14 2.30 8.66 -20.93
C GLU A 14 1.31 9.13 -19.86
N LEU A 15 1.60 10.29 -19.27
CA LEU A 15 0.67 10.98 -18.39
C LEU A 15 -0.59 11.37 -19.15
N ASP A 16 -1.75 11.12 -18.55
CA ASP A 16 -3.03 11.57 -19.07
C ASP A 16 -3.20 13.06 -18.82
N LEU A 17 -2.96 13.87 -19.86
CA LEU A 17 -2.98 15.33 -19.77
C LEU A 17 -4.34 15.93 -19.40
N GLU A 18 -5.43 15.15 -19.48
CA GLU A 18 -6.77 15.58 -19.07
C GLU A 18 -7.03 15.42 -17.56
N PHE A 19 -6.09 14.81 -16.82
CA PHE A 19 -6.19 14.64 -15.38
C PHE A 19 -5.49 15.78 -14.61
N GLY A 20 -6.22 16.45 -13.74
CA GLY A 20 -5.70 17.54 -12.90
C GLY A 20 -4.98 18.60 -13.73
N CYS A 21 -3.75 18.93 -13.35
CA CYS A 21 -2.86 19.79 -14.10
C CYS A 21 -1.82 18.93 -14.84
N SER A 22 -2.08 18.65 -16.12
CA SER A 22 -1.17 17.91 -17.00
C SER A 22 -0.80 16.52 -16.48
N GLY A 23 -1.80 15.74 -16.08
CA GLY A 23 -1.64 14.38 -15.55
C GLY A 23 -1.39 14.30 -14.05
N LYS A 24 -1.44 15.42 -13.33
CA LYS A 24 -1.05 15.52 -11.92
C LYS A 24 -2.12 16.27 -11.12
N ALA A 25 -2.65 15.65 -10.08
CA ALA A 25 -3.56 16.26 -9.12
C ALA A 25 -2.82 16.47 -7.79
N LEU A 26 -2.79 17.71 -7.31
CA LEU A 26 -2.30 18.02 -5.96
C LEU A 26 -3.42 17.79 -4.95
N VAL A 27 -3.16 16.97 -3.93
CA VAL A 27 -4.11 16.73 -2.86
C VAL A 27 -3.88 17.77 -1.78
N ARG A 28 -4.90 18.60 -1.51
CA ARG A 28 -4.78 19.73 -0.59
C ARG A 28 -5.51 19.43 0.71
N PHE A 29 -4.84 19.72 1.81
CA PHE A 29 -5.41 19.74 3.16
C PHE A 29 -5.32 21.18 3.70
N PRO A 30 -6.46 21.88 3.91
CA PRO A 30 -6.45 23.27 4.36
C PRO A 30 -5.65 23.45 5.66
N GLY A 31 -4.73 24.42 5.69
CA GLY A 31 -3.92 24.74 6.87
C GLY A 31 -2.70 23.82 7.13
N SER A 32 -2.47 22.80 6.31
CA SER A 32 -1.33 21.89 6.48
C SER A 32 0.00 22.55 6.10
N LEU A 33 1.07 22.20 6.80
CA LEU A 33 2.46 22.54 6.48
C LEU A 33 3.04 21.59 5.41
N SER A 34 2.72 20.31 5.53
CA SER A 34 3.09 19.25 4.57
C SER A 34 2.05 18.14 4.52
N SER A 35 2.06 17.38 3.43
CA SER A 35 1.25 16.17 3.26
C SER A 35 2.00 15.11 2.45
N GLN A 36 1.78 13.84 2.80
CA GLN A 36 2.38 12.68 2.14
C GLN A 36 1.30 11.64 1.89
N ALA A 37 0.98 11.37 0.62
CA ALA A 37 0.01 10.33 0.28
C ALA A 37 0.62 8.95 0.53
N ASN A 38 -0.09 8.12 1.28
CA ASN A 38 0.32 6.76 1.61
C ASN A 38 -0.43 5.71 0.77
N ASP A 39 -1.70 5.97 0.45
CA ASP A 39 -2.51 5.05 -0.36
C ASP A 39 -3.55 5.81 -1.20
N VAL A 40 -3.97 5.18 -2.31
CA VAL A 40 -4.99 5.67 -3.23
C VAL A 40 -5.89 4.53 -3.67
N VAL A 41 -7.19 4.78 -3.70
CA VAL A 41 -8.17 3.81 -4.16
C VAL A 41 -9.12 4.45 -5.15
N PHE A 42 -9.43 3.72 -6.23
CA PHE A 42 -10.48 4.07 -7.17
C PHE A 42 -11.79 3.39 -6.74
N CYS A 43 -12.83 4.17 -6.54
CA CYS A 43 -14.14 3.71 -6.09
C CYS A 43 -15.03 3.37 -7.29
N ALA A 44 -16.02 2.48 -7.08
CA ALA A 44 -16.94 2.04 -8.14
C ALA A 44 -17.82 3.16 -8.70
N ASP A 45 -18.01 4.24 -7.93
CA ASP A 45 -18.75 5.46 -8.34
C ASP A 45 -17.90 6.43 -9.18
N GLY A 46 -16.66 6.07 -9.50
CA GLY A 46 -15.73 6.89 -10.27
C GLY A 46 -14.93 7.90 -9.44
N LYS A 47 -15.11 7.94 -8.12
CA LYS A 47 -14.34 8.80 -7.22
C LYS A 47 -12.99 8.19 -6.88
N ILE A 48 -12.05 9.05 -6.51
CA ILE A 48 -10.71 8.67 -6.07
C ILE A 48 -10.59 9.06 -4.60
N LEU A 49 -10.21 8.12 -3.75
CA LEU A 49 -9.88 8.38 -2.35
C LEU A 49 -8.38 8.35 -2.15
N VAL A 50 -7.87 9.27 -1.34
CA VAL A 50 -6.46 9.35 -0.98
C VAL A 50 -6.34 9.46 0.53
N VAL A 51 -5.48 8.65 1.12
CA VAL A 51 -5.08 8.77 2.52
C VAL A 51 -3.65 9.28 2.63
N ALA A 52 -3.42 10.12 3.63
CA ALA A 52 -2.15 10.78 3.82
C ALA A 52 -1.76 10.89 5.30
N LYS A 53 -0.46 11.08 5.53
CA LYS A 53 0.03 11.82 6.70
C LYS A 53 -0.05 13.32 6.38
N VAL A 54 -0.57 14.11 7.31
CA VAL A 54 -0.69 15.57 7.16
C VAL A 54 -0.10 16.26 8.38
N ASP A 55 0.90 17.12 8.17
CA ASP A 55 1.56 17.83 9.26
C ASP A 55 0.95 19.23 9.44
N PHE A 56 0.60 19.57 10.68
CA PHE A 56 0.16 20.90 11.10
C PHE A 56 1.12 21.47 12.14
N ILE A 57 0.95 22.76 12.48
CA ILE A 57 1.73 23.41 13.55
C ILE A 57 1.59 22.67 14.89
N LYS A 58 0.44 22.04 15.14
CA LYS A 58 0.12 21.35 16.40
C LYS A 58 0.49 19.86 16.42
N GLY A 59 1.06 19.31 15.35
CA GLY A 59 1.39 17.89 15.22
C GLY A 59 0.83 17.26 13.94
N ALA A 60 1.21 16.00 13.70
CA ALA A 60 0.74 15.23 12.56
C ALA A 60 -0.65 14.58 12.79
N CYS A 61 -1.45 14.57 11.73
CA CYS A 61 -2.78 13.96 11.67
C CYS A 61 -2.87 12.98 10.50
N PHE A 62 -3.88 12.09 10.51
CA PHE A 62 -4.28 11.44 9.28
C PHE A 62 -5.02 12.45 8.40
N GLY A 63 -4.91 12.29 7.09
CA GLY A 63 -5.69 13.02 6.09
C GLY A 63 -6.46 12.06 5.21
N LEU A 64 -7.71 12.40 4.90
CA LEU A 64 -8.55 11.71 3.92
C LEU A 64 -9.08 12.72 2.92
N ALA A 65 -8.85 12.48 1.63
CA ALA A 65 -9.31 13.34 0.55
C ALA A 65 -10.09 12.55 -0.50
N ARG A 66 -11.03 13.23 -1.15
CA ARG A 66 -11.76 12.69 -2.30
C ARG A 66 -11.60 13.58 -3.51
N LEU A 67 -11.30 12.96 -4.65
CA LEU A 67 -11.21 13.61 -5.94
C LEU A 67 -12.26 13.03 -6.91
N HIS A 68 -12.66 13.84 -7.87
CA HIS A 68 -13.37 13.39 -9.05
C HIS A 68 -12.44 12.57 -9.96
N SER A 69 -13.04 11.84 -10.90
CA SER A 69 -12.30 11.07 -11.91
C SER A 69 -11.37 11.93 -12.76
N ASP A 70 -11.60 13.24 -12.87
CA ASP A 70 -10.73 14.18 -13.60
C ASP A 70 -9.57 14.72 -12.74
N GLY A 71 -9.47 14.33 -11.47
CA GLY A 71 -8.42 14.77 -10.54
C GLY A 71 -8.70 16.10 -9.85
N SER A 72 -9.86 16.71 -10.06
CA SER A 72 -10.31 17.86 -9.25
C SER A 72 -10.79 17.41 -7.86
N MET A 73 -10.62 18.26 -6.84
CA MET A 73 -11.11 17.97 -5.48
C MET A 73 -12.64 17.91 -5.45
N ASP A 74 -13.22 16.89 -4.82
CA ASP A 74 -14.66 16.75 -4.67
C ASP A 74 -15.17 17.57 -3.49
N THR A 75 -15.62 18.79 -3.74
CA THR A 75 -15.99 19.75 -2.68
C THR A 75 -17.17 19.33 -1.81
N SER A 76 -17.90 18.26 -2.17
CA SER A 76 -18.96 17.68 -1.34
C SER A 76 -18.46 16.80 -0.20
N PHE A 77 -17.15 16.49 -0.17
CA PHE A 77 -16.54 15.60 0.82
C PHE A 77 -15.78 16.39 1.88
N GLY A 78 -16.05 16.13 3.17
CA GLY A 78 -15.36 16.81 4.28
C GLY A 78 -15.36 18.34 4.14
N GLU A 79 -14.21 18.96 4.38
CA GLU A 79 -13.97 20.39 4.19
C GLU A 79 -13.42 20.67 2.78
N SER A 80 -14.34 20.92 1.83
CA SER A 80 -13.99 21.26 0.43
C SER A 80 -13.14 20.20 -0.29
N GLY A 81 -13.40 18.92 -0.02
CA GLY A 81 -12.79 17.75 -0.67
C GLY A 81 -11.76 17.01 0.16
N SER A 82 -11.49 17.45 1.38
CA SER A 82 -10.57 16.78 2.28
C SER A 82 -10.96 16.96 3.74
N LEU A 83 -10.45 16.09 4.60
CA LEU A 83 -10.49 16.26 6.04
C LEU A 83 -9.18 15.77 6.64
N ALA A 84 -8.85 16.29 7.82
CA ALA A 84 -7.75 15.79 8.64
C ALA A 84 -8.22 15.61 10.08
N GLY A 85 -7.73 14.55 10.75
CA GLY A 85 -8.15 14.21 12.09
C GLY A 85 -7.12 13.36 12.85
N GLY A 86 -7.36 13.19 14.15
CA GLY A 86 -6.63 12.28 15.02
C GLY A 86 -7.50 11.09 15.42
N PHE A 87 -6.87 9.97 15.79
CA PHE A 87 -7.58 8.80 16.31
C PHE A 87 -7.97 8.95 17.79
N GLU A 88 -7.17 9.66 18.57
CA GLU A 88 -7.52 10.09 19.94
C GLU A 88 -7.35 11.61 20.06
N THR A 89 -7.79 12.17 21.19
CA THR A 89 -7.78 13.63 21.44
C THR A 89 -6.38 14.22 21.62
N GLU A 90 -5.45 13.40 22.11
CA GLU A 90 -4.04 13.74 22.31
C GLU A 90 -3.18 12.81 21.48
N GLY A 91 -1.98 13.24 21.10
CA GLY A 91 -1.06 12.45 20.30
C GLY A 91 -1.19 12.67 18.79
N GLU A 92 -0.17 12.27 18.05
CA GLU A 92 -0.17 12.38 16.59
C GLU A 92 -0.92 11.22 15.94
N SER A 93 -1.27 11.35 14.67
CA SER A 93 -1.88 10.27 13.89
C SER A 93 -1.37 10.26 12.46
N THR A 94 -1.42 9.10 11.81
CA THR A 94 -1.13 8.96 10.38
C THR A 94 -2.09 7.96 9.76
N GLY A 95 -2.58 8.26 8.56
CA GLY A 95 -3.37 7.31 7.78
C GLY A 95 -2.46 6.59 6.79
N ILE A 96 -2.59 5.27 6.70
CA ILE A 96 -1.67 4.40 5.95
C ILE A 96 -2.36 3.75 4.76
N SER A 97 -3.54 3.15 4.95
CA SER A 97 -4.27 2.48 3.87
C SER A 97 -5.78 2.69 3.94
N LEU A 98 -6.46 2.45 2.81
CA LEU A 98 -7.91 2.61 2.69
C LEU A 98 -8.59 1.33 2.22
N CYS A 99 -9.81 1.12 2.68
CA CYS A 99 -10.71 0.12 2.12
C CYS A 99 -12.12 0.71 1.95
N PRO A 100 -12.55 1.04 0.73
CA PRO A 100 -13.94 1.42 0.47
C PRO A 100 -14.86 0.20 0.65
N LEU A 101 -15.99 0.42 1.29
CA LEU A 101 -17.00 -0.61 1.56
C LEU A 101 -18.07 -0.61 0.45
N PRO A 102 -18.71 -1.76 0.18
CA PRO A 102 -19.77 -1.85 -0.84
C PRO A 102 -20.96 -0.92 -0.61
N ASP A 103 -21.21 -0.52 0.63
CA ASP A 103 -22.30 0.41 1.01
C ASP A 103 -21.90 1.89 0.89
N GLY A 104 -20.70 2.18 0.37
CA GLY A 104 -20.17 3.53 0.20
C GLY A 104 -19.49 4.11 1.45
N ARG A 105 -19.47 3.38 2.58
CA ARG A 105 -18.60 3.74 3.72
C ARG A 105 -17.13 3.52 3.37
N ILE A 106 -16.26 4.09 4.18
CA ILE A 106 -14.80 4.06 3.96
C ILE A 106 -14.15 3.63 5.27
N LEU A 107 -13.30 2.61 5.22
CA LEU A 107 -12.36 2.31 6.30
C LEU A 107 -11.01 2.96 6.01
N LEU A 108 -10.46 3.60 7.03
CA LEU A 108 -9.11 4.16 7.06
C LEU A 108 -8.32 3.43 8.13
N PHE A 109 -7.18 2.86 7.75
CA PHE A 109 -6.25 2.19 8.65
C PHE A 109 -5.04 3.08 8.87
N GLY A 110 -4.55 3.13 10.09
CA GLY A 110 -3.44 4.00 10.43
C GLY A 110 -2.80 3.67 11.77
N LEU A 111 -1.94 4.59 12.20
CA LEU A 111 -1.26 4.54 13.48
C LEU A 111 -1.57 5.79 14.28
N HIS A 112 -1.71 5.60 15.59
CA HIS A 112 -1.89 6.62 16.60
C HIS A 112 -0.65 6.66 17.49
N TYR A 113 -0.05 7.83 17.66
CA TYR A 113 1.16 8.02 18.45
C TYR A 113 0.80 8.64 19.78
N LEU A 114 0.64 7.79 20.80
CA LEU A 114 0.26 8.20 22.15
C LEU A 114 1.37 9.04 22.80
N ASP A 115 2.62 8.66 22.57
CA ASP A 115 3.81 9.43 22.91
C ASP A 115 5.01 9.01 22.04
N GLU A 116 6.20 9.53 22.34
CA GLU A 116 7.45 9.22 21.62
C GLU A 116 7.85 7.73 21.63
N ARG A 117 7.21 6.90 22.46
CA ARG A 117 7.55 5.49 22.67
C ARG A 117 6.39 4.53 22.50
N ARG A 118 5.19 5.01 22.15
CA ARG A 118 4.00 4.17 22.05
C ARG A 118 3.20 4.51 20.79
N THR A 119 3.32 3.61 19.82
CA THR A 119 2.54 3.62 18.59
C THR A 119 1.46 2.55 18.64
N LEU A 120 0.18 2.93 18.49
CA LEU A 120 -0.98 2.03 18.50
C LEU A 120 -1.61 1.95 17.10
N PRO A 121 -2.06 0.77 16.65
CA PRO A 121 -2.84 0.66 15.43
C PRO A 121 -4.26 1.20 15.63
N ALA A 122 -4.81 1.83 14.60
CA ALA A 122 -6.14 2.39 14.65
C ALA A 122 -6.89 2.26 13.32
N VAL A 123 -8.22 2.20 13.42
CA VAL A 123 -9.16 2.17 12.30
C VAL A 123 -10.20 3.25 12.51
N ALA A 124 -10.50 4.01 11.47
CA ALA A 124 -11.64 4.91 11.44
C ALA A 124 -12.61 4.49 10.33
N ARG A 125 -13.92 4.56 10.60
CA ARG A 125 -14.96 4.36 9.59
C ARG A 125 -15.69 5.66 9.32
N PHE A 126 -15.80 5.99 8.04
CA PHE A 126 -16.48 7.19 7.54
C PHE A 126 -17.67 6.81 6.66
N PHE A 127 -18.68 7.66 6.65
CA PHE A 127 -19.69 7.67 5.59
C PHE A 127 -19.08 8.17 4.27
N ALA A 128 -19.83 7.97 3.19
CA ALA A 128 -19.46 8.44 1.87
C ALA A 128 -19.19 9.96 1.82
N ASP A 129 -19.79 10.77 2.69
CA ASP A 129 -19.57 12.23 2.73
C ASP A 129 -18.33 12.67 3.54
N GLY A 130 -17.63 11.73 4.17
CA GLY A 130 -16.45 11.98 5.00
C GLY A 130 -16.76 12.24 6.47
N ARG A 131 -18.02 12.20 6.91
CA ARG A 131 -18.33 12.22 8.36
C ARG A 131 -17.99 10.87 8.99
N LEU A 132 -17.50 10.88 10.23
CA LEU A 132 -17.32 9.65 11.01
C LEU A 132 -18.64 8.92 11.21
N ASP A 133 -18.60 7.60 11.12
CA ASP A 133 -19.74 6.74 11.39
C ASP A 133 -19.81 6.37 12.88
N PRO A 134 -20.74 6.96 13.66
CA PRO A 134 -20.77 6.77 15.10
C PRO A 134 -21.10 5.34 15.54
N GLN A 135 -21.54 4.47 14.62
CA GLN A 135 -21.82 3.06 14.89
C GLN A 135 -20.57 2.17 14.86
N PHE A 136 -19.39 2.71 14.55
CA PHE A 136 -18.14 1.97 14.54
C PHE A 136 -17.26 2.31 15.74
N GLY A 137 -16.76 1.29 16.44
CA GLY A 137 -15.87 1.46 17.59
C GLY A 137 -16.38 2.52 18.58
N ASN A 138 -15.51 3.43 18.96
CA ASN A 138 -15.85 4.61 19.74
C ASN A 138 -16.12 5.81 18.81
N GLN A 139 -17.39 6.05 18.49
CA GLN A 139 -17.84 7.21 17.70
C GLN A 139 -17.15 7.35 16.33
N GLY A 140 -16.93 6.22 15.65
CA GLY A 140 -16.30 6.14 14.33
C GLY A 140 -14.85 5.72 14.34
N ILE A 141 -14.22 5.58 15.51
CA ILE A 141 -12.81 5.26 15.65
C ILE A 141 -12.61 4.07 16.58
N GLN A 142 -11.81 3.11 16.15
CA GLN A 142 -11.29 2.03 16.98
C GLN A 142 -9.77 2.15 17.08
N VAL A 143 -9.25 2.48 18.26
CA VAL A 143 -7.82 2.32 18.60
C VAL A 143 -7.62 0.95 19.23
N LEU A 144 -6.70 0.17 18.70
CA LEU A 144 -6.49 -1.21 19.10
C LEU A 144 -5.47 -1.29 20.24
N ARG A 145 -5.88 -1.91 21.34
CA ARG A 145 -5.05 -2.20 22.50
C ARG A 145 -5.13 -3.68 22.80
N LEU A 146 -4.24 -4.45 22.18
CA LEU A 146 -4.21 -5.91 22.31
C LEU A 146 -3.68 -6.36 23.68
N PRO A 147 -4.12 -7.52 24.20
CA PRO A 147 -3.61 -8.09 25.44
C PRO A 147 -2.08 -8.27 25.42
N GLY A 148 -1.44 -8.19 26.59
CA GLY A 148 0.01 -8.38 26.71
C GLY A 148 0.84 -7.28 26.04
N ASN A 149 0.25 -6.09 25.86
CA ASN A 149 0.87 -4.92 25.23
C ASN A 149 1.30 -5.13 23.77
N LEU A 150 0.71 -6.09 23.05
CA LEU A 150 1.02 -6.41 21.66
C LEU A 150 0.74 -5.28 20.66
N SER A 151 0.16 -4.17 21.12
CA SER A 151 -0.06 -2.98 20.31
C SER A 151 0.89 -1.85 20.66
N GLU A 152 1.77 -1.98 21.66
CA GLU A 152 2.63 -0.89 22.14
C GLU A 152 4.08 -1.09 21.67
N GLY A 153 4.51 -0.36 20.65
CA GLY A 153 5.90 -0.40 20.18
C GLY A 153 6.58 0.98 20.25
N PRO A 154 7.89 1.07 20.59
CA PRO A 154 8.65 2.31 20.48
C PRO A 154 8.63 2.82 19.04
N ARG A 155 8.38 4.12 18.90
CA ARG A 155 8.57 4.85 17.65
C ARG A 155 10.07 5.03 17.41
N ASP A 156 10.53 4.68 16.22
CA ASP A 156 11.85 5.14 15.76
C ASP A 156 11.69 6.58 15.27
N GLY A 157 12.09 7.55 16.10
CA GLY A 157 12.01 8.98 15.76
C GLY A 157 12.85 9.38 14.55
N TRP A 158 13.74 8.51 14.07
CA TRP A 158 14.55 8.75 12.86
C TRP A 158 13.83 8.33 11.57
N LEU A 159 12.83 7.45 11.66
CA LEU A 159 12.08 6.96 10.50
C LEU A 159 10.80 7.80 10.29
N PRO A 160 10.52 8.27 9.06
CA PRO A 160 9.21 8.82 8.75
C PRO A 160 8.11 7.74 8.89
N PRO A 161 6.91 8.10 9.40
CA PRO A 161 5.75 7.21 9.47
C PRO A 161 5.42 6.55 8.11
N GLY A 162 5.03 5.28 8.13
CA GLY A 162 4.56 4.56 6.94
C GLY A 162 5.66 3.96 6.04
N LEU A 163 6.92 3.96 6.50
CA LEU A 163 7.97 3.17 5.83
C LEU A 163 7.72 1.66 6.04
N PRO A 164 7.74 0.84 4.96
CA PRO A 164 7.70 -0.61 5.07
C PRO A 164 8.79 -1.11 6.01
N GLY A 165 8.43 -2.00 6.95
CA GLY A 165 9.33 -2.50 7.98
C GLY A 165 8.83 -2.16 9.38
N VAL A 166 9.12 -0.97 9.91
CA VAL A 166 8.98 -0.72 11.35
C VAL A 166 7.58 -0.25 11.76
N GLU A 167 6.99 0.67 10.99
CA GLU A 167 5.68 1.27 11.29
C GLU A 167 4.70 1.04 10.13
N SER A 168 4.06 -0.14 10.13
CA SER A 168 3.07 -0.54 9.12
C SER A 168 1.71 -0.79 9.77
N CYS A 169 0.65 -0.38 9.08
CA CYS A 169 -0.73 -0.74 9.40
C CYS A 169 -1.53 -0.81 8.08
N SER A 170 -1.55 -2.00 7.47
CA SER A 170 -2.33 -2.27 6.26
C SER A 170 -3.61 -3.01 6.62
N GLY A 171 -4.71 -2.69 5.96
CA GLY A 171 -6.01 -3.32 6.21
C GLY A 171 -6.67 -3.91 4.97
N SER A 172 -7.53 -4.90 5.18
CA SER A 172 -8.34 -5.53 4.13
C SER A 172 -9.65 -6.08 4.71
N LEU A 173 -10.63 -6.35 3.85
CA LEU A 173 -11.88 -7.01 4.24
C LEU A 173 -11.85 -8.49 3.89
N GLN A 174 -12.41 -9.29 4.79
CA GLN A 174 -12.80 -10.65 4.46
C GLN A 174 -14.19 -10.68 3.79
N PRO A 175 -14.53 -11.76 3.03
CA PRO A 175 -15.81 -11.87 2.35
C PRO A 175 -17.05 -11.78 3.26
N ASP A 176 -16.89 -12.07 4.55
CA ASP A 176 -17.94 -11.98 5.57
C ASP A 176 -18.09 -10.56 6.16
N GLY A 177 -17.31 -9.59 5.68
CA GLY A 177 -17.33 -8.21 6.15
C GLY A 177 -16.44 -7.94 7.36
N LYS A 178 -15.75 -8.96 7.90
CA LYS A 178 -14.78 -8.76 8.98
C LYS A 178 -13.56 -8.01 8.47
N ILE A 179 -12.95 -7.25 9.37
CA ILE A 179 -11.87 -6.33 9.05
C ILE A 179 -10.56 -6.96 9.51
N LEU A 180 -9.63 -7.15 8.60
CA LEU A 180 -8.32 -7.72 8.88
C LEU A 180 -7.26 -6.62 8.80
N LEU A 181 -6.37 -6.58 9.78
CA LEU A 181 -5.23 -5.68 9.84
C LEU A 181 -3.93 -6.47 9.90
N SER A 182 -2.89 -5.95 9.26
CA SER A 182 -1.50 -6.32 9.53
C SER A 182 -0.73 -5.14 10.10
N LEU A 183 0.04 -5.39 11.15
CA LEU A 183 0.89 -4.39 11.78
C LEU A 183 2.17 -5.03 12.36
N ASN A 184 3.10 -4.21 12.81
CA ASN A 184 4.33 -4.66 13.46
C ASN A 184 4.37 -4.23 14.92
N HIS A 185 4.89 -5.12 15.76
CA HIS A 185 5.06 -4.89 17.19
C HIS A 185 6.50 -5.17 17.60
N ASN A 186 6.98 -4.40 18.56
CA ASN A 186 8.33 -4.47 19.11
C ASN A 186 8.24 -4.67 20.62
N TYR A 187 8.61 -5.86 21.10
CA TYR A 187 8.58 -6.19 22.53
C TYR A 187 9.80 -5.64 23.29
N ALA A 188 10.96 -5.62 22.63
CA ALA A 188 12.24 -5.27 23.22
C ALA A 188 13.28 -4.97 22.13
N CYS A 189 14.41 -4.39 22.51
CA CYS A 189 15.54 -4.20 21.60
C CYS A 189 15.89 -5.54 20.91
N ALA A 190 15.72 -5.57 19.58
CA ALA A 190 15.89 -6.74 18.71
C ALA A 190 14.84 -7.88 18.83
N ASP A 191 13.63 -7.62 19.33
CA ASP A 191 12.51 -8.58 19.30
C ASP A 191 11.27 -7.99 18.59
N HIS A 192 11.13 -8.31 17.31
CA HIS A 192 10.08 -7.77 16.43
C HIS A 192 9.19 -8.88 15.88
N VAL A 193 7.90 -8.62 15.87
CA VAL A 193 6.90 -9.55 15.31
C VAL A 193 5.92 -8.83 14.40
N GLY A 194 5.49 -9.53 13.37
CA GLY A 194 4.28 -9.17 12.64
C GLY A 194 3.06 -9.61 13.44
N LEU A 195 1.98 -8.87 13.34
CA LEU A 195 0.68 -9.25 13.88
C LEU A 195 -0.38 -9.17 12.79
N LEU A 196 -1.24 -10.19 12.75
CA LEU A 196 -2.53 -10.10 12.08
C LEU A 196 -3.60 -9.94 13.14
N VAL A 197 -4.51 -9.00 12.96
CA VAL A 197 -5.59 -8.72 13.91
C VAL A 197 -6.90 -8.68 13.15
N ARG A 198 -7.94 -9.31 13.70
CA ARG A 198 -9.26 -9.28 13.08
C ARG A 198 -10.27 -8.58 13.98
N LEU A 199 -11.03 -7.68 13.38
CA LEU A 199 -12.15 -7.00 14.00
C LEU A 199 -13.45 -7.47 13.36
N GLU A 200 -14.51 -7.42 14.15
CA GLU A 200 -15.89 -7.48 13.68
C GLU A 200 -16.22 -6.24 12.85
N PRO A 201 -17.27 -6.28 12.01
CA PRO A 201 -17.67 -5.14 11.19
C PRO A 201 -17.97 -3.88 12.01
N ASP A 202 -18.34 -3.99 13.28
CA ASP A 202 -18.58 -2.86 14.19
C ASP A 202 -17.28 -2.29 14.82
N GLY A 203 -16.12 -2.91 14.57
CA GLY A 203 -14.83 -2.51 15.10
C GLY A 203 -14.41 -3.23 16.38
N ALA A 204 -15.26 -4.07 16.98
CA ALA A 204 -14.87 -4.88 18.13
C ALA A 204 -13.84 -5.95 17.74
N LEU A 205 -12.99 -6.39 18.68
CA LEU A 205 -12.03 -7.46 18.43
C LEU A 205 -12.74 -8.81 18.21
N ASP A 206 -12.45 -9.51 17.12
CA ASP A 206 -13.07 -10.80 16.82
C ASP A 206 -12.32 -11.96 17.51
N HIS A 207 -12.74 -12.33 18.71
CA HIS A 207 -12.13 -13.43 19.46
C HIS A 207 -12.24 -14.82 18.81
N SER A 208 -13.02 -15.01 17.74
CA SER A 208 -13.01 -16.27 16.98
C SER A 208 -11.76 -16.42 16.10
N PHE A 209 -11.07 -15.32 15.77
CA PHE A 209 -9.84 -15.36 14.97
C PHE A 209 -8.69 -15.93 15.81
N ASN A 210 -8.18 -17.09 15.41
CA ASN A 210 -7.16 -17.83 16.14
C ASN A 210 -7.48 -18.07 17.64
N GLY A 211 -8.76 -17.93 18.03
CA GLY A 211 -9.24 -18.06 19.41
C GLY A 211 -8.98 -16.86 20.34
N HIS A 212 -8.37 -15.76 19.85
CA HIS A 212 -8.08 -14.59 20.69
C HIS A 212 -8.12 -13.23 19.95
N GLY A 213 -8.40 -13.21 18.65
CA GLY A 213 -8.53 -11.98 17.86
C GLY A 213 -7.29 -11.58 17.08
N PHE A 214 -6.17 -12.27 17.26
CA PHE A 214 -4.95 -11.95 16.57
C PHE A 214 -4.08 -13.20 16.32
N VAL A 215 -3.05 -13.03 15.50
CA VAL A 215 -2.01 -14.01 15.24
C VAL A 215 -0.68 -13.30 15.36
N VAL A 216 0.25 -13.89 16.13
CA VAL A 216 1.66 -13.47 16.11
C VAL A 216 2.36 -14.16 14.95
N VAL A 217 2.71 -13.39 13.92
CA VAL A 217 3.41 -13.88 12.75
C VAL A 217 4.90 -13.93 13.04
N ARG A 218 5.40 -15.14 13.26
CA ARG A 218 6.83 -15.39 13.50
C ARG A 218 7.20 -16.79 13.05
N ARG A 219 8.37 -16.97 12.42
CA ARG A 219 8.93 -18.28 12.10
C ARG A 219 10.20 -18.52 12.90
N GLN A 220 10.31 -19.70 13.54
CA GLN A 220 11.52 -20.14 14.26
C GLN A 220 12.11 -19.12 15.26
N ARG A 221 11.24 -18.31 15.89
CA ARG A 221 11.63 -17.23 16.83
C ARG A 221 12.51 -16.13 16.21
N VAL A 222 12.46 -15.96 14.90
CA VAL A 222 13.20 -14.91 14.19
C VAL A 222 12.35 -13.65 14.06
N ASN A 223 12.98 -12.48 14.03
CA ASN A 223 12.27 -11.21 13.86
C ASN A 223 11.54 -11.16 12.53
N THR A 224 10.30 -10.68 12.55
CA THR A 224 9.44 -10.61 11.37
C THR A 224 8.81 -9.23 11.28
N TRP A 225 8.80 -8.66 10.08
CA TRP A 225 8.12 -7.40 9.78
C TRP A 225 7.19 -7.60 8.59
N LEU A 226 5.92 -7.26 8.76
CA LEU A 226 4.91 -7.26 7.72
C LEU A 226 4.86 -5.90 7.03
N SER A 227 4.72 -5.94 5.71
CA SER A 227 4.53 -4.76 4.86
C SER A 227 3.12 -4.70 4.27
N CYS A 228 2.47 -5.85 4.07
CA CYS A 228 1.16 -5.92 3.45
C CYS A 228 0.34 -7.14 3.89
N VAL A 229 -0.97 -7.04 3.68
CA VAL A 229 -1.92 -8.15 3.81
C VAL A 229 -2.91 -8.15 2.64
N GLN A 230 -3.23 -9.34 2.13
CA GLN A 230 -4.22 -9.55 1.09
C GLN A 230 -5.14 -10.72 1.45
N VAL A 231 -6.45 -10.51 1.32
CA VAL A 231 -7.44 -11.58 1.45
C VAL A 231 -7.72 -12.17 0.06
N GLN A 232 -7.58 -13.48 -0.05
CA GLN A 232 -7.92 -14.23 -1.26
C GLN A 232 -9.45 -14.45 -1.35
N PRO A 233 -10.02 -14.68 -2.55
CA PRO A 233 -11.46 -14.89 -2.71
C PRO A 233 -12.04 -16.09 -1.94
N ASP A 234 -11.21 -17.09 -1.63
CA ASP A 234 -11.58 -18.24 -0.79
C ASP A 234 -11.48 -17.94 0.72
N GLY A 235 -11.22 -16.69 1.10
CA GLY A 235 -11.10 -16.21 2.46
C GLY A 235 -9.72 -16.43 3.10
N LYS A 236 -8.79 -17.14 2.43
CA LYS A 236 -7.42 -17.29 2.93
C LYS A 236 -6.71 -15.94 2.97
N ILE A 237 -5.75 -15.82 3.87
CA ILE A 237 -5.06 -14.58 4.17
C ILE A 237 -3.60 -14.74 3.80
N LEU A 238 -3.09 -13.90 2.90
CA LEU A 238 -1.68 -13.78 2.60
C LEU A 238 -1.12 -12.54 3.29
N ALA A 239 0.02 -12.69 3.97
CA ALA A 239 0.78 -11.55 4.49
C ALA A 239 2.20 -11.58 3.91
N GLY A 240 2.71 -10.40 3.56
CA GLY A 240 4.02 -10.22 2.94
C GLY A 240 4.91 -9.28 3.74
N GLY A 241 6.22 -9.49 3.71
CA GLY A 241 7.17 -8.67 4.46
C GLY A 241 8.60 -9.19 4.41
N SER A 242 9.29 -9.20 5.55
CA SER A 242 10.64 -9.72 5.71
C SER A 242 10.83 -10.49 7.02
N ILE A 243 11.84 -11.35 7.02
CA ILE A 243 12.35 -12.05 8.19
C ILE A 243 13.86 -11.88 8.26
N ASP A 244 14.38 -11.77 9.48
CA ASP A 244 15.82 -11.62 9.72
C ASP A 244 16.61 -12.95 9.62
N PHE A 245 17.94 -12.86 9.68
CA PHE A 245 18.89 -13.97 9.94
C PHE A 245 18.53 -15.36 9.34
N PRO A 246 18.75 -15.60 8.03
CA PRO A 246 19.23 -14.65 7.03
C PRO A 246 18.11 -13.73 6.53
N SER A 247 18.42 -12.43 6.37
CA SER A 247 17.47 -11.45 5.84
C SER A 247 16.91 -11.89 4.50
N SER A 248 15.59 -12.10 4.45
CA SER A 248 14.86 -12.52 3.25
C SER A 248 13.44 -11.98 3.26
N GLY A 249 12.84 -11.87 2.08
CA GLY A 249 11.43 -11.57 1.98
C GLY A 249 10.62 -12.73 2.55
N LEU A 250 9.46 -12.42 3.11
CA LEU A 250 8.54 -13.39 3.68
C LEU A 250 7.20 -13.29 2.96
N ILE A 251 6.63 -14.45 2.62
CA ILE A 251 5.20 -14.59 2.36
C ILE A 251 4.70 -15.71 3.28
N VAL A 252 3.61 -15.45 3.99
CA VAL A 252 2.96 -16.43 4.87
C VAL A 252 1.48 -16.49 4.54
N ARG A 253 0.89 -17.70 4.63
CA ARG A 253 -0.55 -17.88 4.43
C ARG A 253 -1.25 -18.44 5.65
N TYR A 254 -2.38 -17.83 5.99
CA TYR A 254 -3.32 -18.29 7.00
C TYR A 254 -4.66 -18.65 6.36
N LEU A 255 -5.38 -19.55 7.00
CA LEU A 255 -6.79 -19.81 6.72
C LEU A 255 -7.64 -18.59 7.14
N ALA A 256 -8.88 -18.57 6.67
CA ALA A 256 -9.81 -17.48 6.96
C ALA A 256 -10.01 -17.26 8.48
N ASP A 257 -9.83 -18.29 9.31
CA ASP A 257 -9.98 -18.23 10.77
C ASP A 257 -8.69 -17.87 11.53
N GLY A 258 -7.58 -17.61 10.83
CA GLY A 258 -6.30 -17.23 11.42
C GLY A 258 -5.38 -18.40 11.77
N ARG A 259 -5.80 -19.66 11.56
CA ARG A 259 -4.87 -20.80 11.65
C ARG A 259 -3.89 -20.80 10.47
N LEU A 260 -2.65 -21.19 10.70
CA LEU A 260 -1.63 -21.27 9.66
C LEU A 260 -2.02 -22.30 8.59
N ASP A 261 -1.91 -21.95 7.31
CA ASP A 261 -2.17 -22.87 6.20
C ASP A 261 -0.91 -23.67 5.88
N SER A 262 -0.75 -24.83 6.52
CA SER A 262 0.42 -25.70 6.33
C SER A 262 0.58 -26.25 4.91
N ALA A 263 -0.44 -26.13 4.04
CA ALA A 263 -0.36 -26.56 2.65
C ALA A 263 0.27 -25.52 1.70
N PHE A 264 0.57 -24.31 2.21
CA PHE A 264 1.27 -23.27 1.45
C PHE A 264 2.77 -23.33 1.66
N GLY A 265 3.55 -23.33 0.58
CA GLY A 265 5.00 -23.26 0.64
C GLY A 265 5.62 -24.33 1.55
N ASP A 266 6.50 -23.89 2.44
CA ASP A 266 7.14 -24.68 3.49
C ASP A 266 6.42 -24.43 4.82
N GLU A 267 5.50 -25.32 5.17
CA GLU A 267 4.69 -25.28 6.40
C GLU A 267 3.96 -23.94 6.62
N GLY A 268 3.42 -23.35 5.56
CA GLY A 268 2.70 -22.07 5.59
C GLY A 268 3.55 -20.84 5.28
N TYR A 269 4.87 -21.02 5.12
CA TYR A 269 5.82 -19.93 4.88
C TYR A 269 6.55 -20.07 3.55
N LEU A 270 7.00 -18.94 3.04
CA LEU A 270 7.83 -18.84 1.85
C LEU A 270 8.90 -17.77 2.08
N SER A 271 10.17 -18.17 1.96
CA SER A 271 11.30 -17.25 1.96
C SER A 271 11.61 -16.81 0.53
N VAL A 272 11.52 -15.51 0.29
CA VAL A 272 11.79 -14.88 -1.01
C VAL A 272 13.20 -14.30 -1.00
N ARG A 273 14.00 -14.68 -2.00
CA ARG A 273 15.28 -14.04 -2.30
C ARG A 273 15.32 -13.71 -3.77
N PHE A 274 15.30 -12.43 -4.11
CA PHE A 274 15.36 -12.01 -5.51
C PHE A 274 16.77 -12.18 -6.06
N ALA A 275 16.93 -13.08 -7.04
CA ALA A 275 18.23 -13.47 -7.60
C ALA A 275 19.26 -13.86 -6.51
N GLY A 276 18.80 -14.54 -5.45
CA GLY A 276 19.64 -15.01 -4.34
C GLY A 276 20.03 -13.92 -3.33
N ALA A 277 19.70 -12.66 -3.54
CA ALA A 277 20.01 -11.55 -2.64
C ALA A 277 19.07 -11.47 -1.44
N SER A 278 19.55 -10.86 -0.35
CA SER A 278 18.70 -10.48 0.79
C SER A 278 17.65 -9.48 0.31
N SER A 279 16.44 -9.61 0.82
CA SER A 279 15.30 -8.87 0.27
C SER A 279 14.16 -8.67 1.26
N MET A 280 13.17 -7.91 0.83
CA MET A 280 11.90 -7.69 1.50
C MET A 280 10.78 -7.71 0.46
N VAL A 281 9.65 -8.36 0.78
CA VAL A 281 8.41 -8.25 0.01
C VAL A 281 7.68 -7.00 0.49
N THR A 282 7.41 -6.06 -0.40
CA THR A 282 6.72 -4.81 -0.07
C THR A 282 5.21 -4.92 -0.28
N GLN A 283 4.79 -5.55 -1.38
CA GLN A 283 3.37 -5.67 -1.71
C GLN A 283 3.09 -6.98 -2.44
N LEU A 284 1.92 -7.56 -2.15
CA LEU A 284 1.39 -8.77 -2.79
C LEU A 284 0.26 -8.40 -3.74
N ALA A 285 0.10 -9.20 -4.79
CA ALA A 285 -1.08 -9.16 -5.65
C ALA A 285 -1.46 -10.56 -6.13
N ARG A 286 -2.72 -10.70 -6.53
CA ARG A 286 -3.25 -11.90 -7.14
C ARG A 286 -3.21 -11.79 -8.67
N GLY A 287 -2.49 -12.70 -9.31
CA GLY A 287 -2.49 -12.88 -10.76
C GLY A 287 -3.62 -13.80 -11.26
N ALA A 288 -3.55 -14.18 -12.53
CA ALA A 288 -4.49 -15.13 -13.13
C ALA A 288 -4.37 -16.52 -12.48
N GLN A 289 -5.49 -17.25 -12.41
CA GLN A 289 -5.54 -18.61 -11.82
C GLN A 289 -4.95 -18.68 -10.39
N ASP A 290 -5.23 -17.67 -9.58
CA ASP A 290 -4.85 -17.62 -8.16
C ASP A 290 -3.33 -17.56 -7.95
N GLN A 291 -2.57 -17.20 -8.98
CA GLN A 291 -1.15 -16.96 -8.88
C GLN A 291 -0.85 -15.90 -7.81
N VAL A 292 0.14 -16.16 -6.95
CA VAL A 292 0.64 -15.16 -6.00
C VAL A 292 1.76 -14.39 -6.69
N LEU A 293 1.60 -13.08 -6.81
CA LEU A 293 2.61 -12.17 -7.31
C LEU A 293 3.12 -11.32 -6.14
N CYS A 294 4.40 -11.00 -6.14
CA CYS A 294 4.97 -10.06 -5.20
C CYS A 294 5.92 -9.08 -5.88
N VAL A 295 5.91 -7.83 -5.41
CA VAL A 295 7.04 -6.92 -5.60
C VAL A 295 7.79 -6.75 -4.30
N GLY A 296 9.05 -6.35 -4.43
CA GLY A 296 9.90 -6.10 -3.29
C GLY A 296 11.23 -5.51 -3.67
N ASN A 297 12.06 -5.34 -2.66
CA ASN A 297 13.39 -4.76 -2.78
C ASN A 297 14.43 -5.80 -2.41
N ARG A 298 15.50 -5.90 -3.21
CA ARG A 298 16.74 -6.58 -2.83
C ARG A 298 17.78 -5.57 -2.37
N PHE A 299 18.69 -5.98 -1.49
CA PHE A 299 19.62 -5.05 -0.83
C PHE A 299 21.06 -5.11 -1.35
N ASP A 300 21.49 -6.21 -1.98
CA ASP A 300 22.84 -6.33 -2.53
C ASP A 300 22.88 -7.16 -3.83
N PRO A 301 23.07 -6.50 -5.00
CA PRO A 301 22.92 -5.06 -5.20
C PRO A 301 21.50 -4.57 -4.89
N LEU A 302 21.36 -3.29 -4.54
CA LEU A 302 20.05 -2.66 -4.36
C LEU A 302 19.23 -2.72 -5.65
N GLY A 303 17.93 -3.01 -5.57
CA GLY A 303 17.04 -2.99 -6.74
C GLY A 303 15.62 -3.49 -6.46
N GLY A 304 14.68 -3.08 -7.31
CA GLY A 304 13.30 -3.55 -7.30
C GLY A 304 13.18 -4.88 -8.05
N ALA A 305 12.37 -5.79 -7.53
CA ALA A 305 12.10 -7.07 -8.15
C ALA A 305 10.61 -7.41 -8.15
N LEU A 306 10.19 -8.16 -9.17
CA LEU A 306 8.87 -8.78 -9.30
C LEU A 306 9.05 -10.30 -9.38
N GLN A 307 8.24 -11.08 -8.66
CA GLN A 307 8.26 -12.53 -8.76
C GLN A 307 6.85 -13.12 -8.68
N GLY A 308 6.64 -14.24 -9.36
CA GLY A 308 5.39 -14.96 -9.40
C GLY A 308 5.51 -16.40 -8.92
N PHE A 309 4.54 -16.83 -8.13
CA PHE A 309 4.43 -18.17 -7.54
C PHE A 309 3.07 -18.77 -7.87
N THR A 310 2.98 -20.09 -7.89
CA THR A 310 1.68 -20.78 -7.93
C THR A 310 0.81 -20.39 -6.73
N ALA A 311 -0.48 -20.70 -6.81
CA ALA A 311 -1.40 -20.49 -5.69
C ALA A 311 -0.91 -21.13 -4.38
N ASN A 312 -0.14 -22.23 -4.43
CA ASN A 312 0.41 -22.90 -3.24
C ASN A 312 1.84 -22.46 -2.87
N GLY A 313 2.35 -21.37 -3.46
CA GLY A 313 3.65 -20.80 -3.08
C GLY A 313 4.86 -21.44 -3.77
N TYR A 314 4.68 -22.41 -4.67
CA TYR A 314 5.79 -22.94 -5.44
C TYR A 314 6.19 -22.02 -6.59
N VAL A 315 7.50 -21.90 -6.86
CA VAL A 315 8.03 -21.23 -8.04
C VAL A 315 7.51 -21.92 -9.30
N THR A 316 7.14 -21.14 -10.32
CA THR A 316 6.60 -21.66 -11.58
C THR A 316 7.41 -21.18 -12.77
N GLY A 317 7.79 -22.11 -13.66
CA GLY A 317 8.47 -21.78 -14.93
C GLY A 317 7.60 -20.95 -15.88
N ARG A 318 6.29 -20.83 -15.63
CA ARG A 318 5.37 -20.02 -16.44
C ARG A 318 5.60 -18.51 -16.27
N PHE A 319 6.16 -18.10 -15.14
CA PHE A 319 6.44 -16.70 -14.84
C PHE A 319 7.96 -16.48 -14.88
N ASN A 320 8.42 -15.74 -15.89
CA ASN A 320 9.84 -15.42 -16.10
C ASN A 320 10.80 -16.62 -15.89
N LYS A 321 10.42 -17.81 -16.39
CA LYS A 321 11.18 -19.06 -16.25
C LYS A 321 11.47 -19.48 -14.79
N GLY A 322 10.68 -18.99 -13.83
CA GLY A 322 10.85 -19.23 -12.40
C GLY A 322 11.79 -18.24 -11.70
N GLU A 323 12.36 -17.28 -12.44
CA GLU A 323 13.29 -16.30 -11.89
C GLU A 323 12.58 -14.98 -11.54
N ALA A 324 13.17 -14.23 -10.61
CA ALA A 324 12.74 -12.87 -10.34
C ALA A 324 12.99 -11.97 -11.56
N VAL A 325 12.05 -11.07 -11.83
CA VAL A 325 12.18 -10.03 -12.85
C VAL A 325 12.83 -8.82 -12.18
N LEU A 326 14.05 -8.49 -12.60
CA LEU A 326 14.76 -7.29 -12.16
C LEU A 326 14.55 -6.19 -13.20
N LEU A 327 14.12 -5.01 -12.77
CA LEU A 327 14.05 -3.86 -13.67
C LEU A 327 15.38 -3.12 -13.67
N GLU A 328 16.07 -3.16 -14.80
CA GLU A 328 17.20 -2.28 -15.07
C GLU A 328 16.71 -0.97 -15.70
N ILE A 329 17.18 0.14 -15.15
CA ILE A 329 16.91 1.51 -15.62
C ILE A 329 18.28 2.14 -15.88
N ASP A 330 18.37 3.07 -16.85
CA ASP A 330 19.62 3.76 -17.23
C ASP A 330 20.21 4.69 -16.13
N ALA A 331 19.78 4.54 -14.89
CA ALA A 331 20.14 5.36 -13.73
C ALA A 331 19.98 4.52 -12.43
N PRO A 332 20.20 5.06 -11.21
CA PRO A 332 20.48 4.24 -10.04
C PRO A 332 19.30 3.33 -9.66
N ALA A 333 19.62 2.29 -8.87
CA ALA A 333 18.72 1.20 -8.48
C ALA A 333 17.27 1.65 -8.23
N SER A 334 16.27 0.91 -8.71
CA SER A 334 14.86 1.17 -8.38
C SER A 334 14.46 0.48 -7.08
N GLN A 335 13.37 0.91 -6.48
CA GLN A 335 12.65 0.18 -5.43
C GLN A 335 11.17 0.14 -5.78
N TRP A 336 10.50 -0.96 -5.45
CA TRP A 336 9.06 -1.10 -5.66
C TRP A 336 8.28 -0.93 -4.36
N ALA A 337 7.28 -0.05 -4.40
CA ALA A 337 6.37 0.18 -3.30
C ALA A 337 5.03 -0.55 -3.50
N ALA A 338 4.55 -0.62 -4.74
CA ALA A 338 3.21 -1.10 -5.05
C ALA A 338 3.16 -1.97 -6.31
N ILE A 339 2.20 -2.89 -6.32
CA ILE A 339 1.85 -3.74 -7.46
C ILE A 339 0.33 -3.72 -7.64
N ALA A 340 -0.12 -3.70 -8.90
CA ALA A 340 -1.51 -3.91 -9.26
C ALA A 340 -1.61 -4.80 -10.50
N VAL A 341 -2.72 -5.54 -10.65
CA VAL A 341 -2.96 -6.43 -11.79
C VAL A 341 -4.24 -6.00 -12.50
N GLN A 342 -4.16 -5.71 -13.79
CA GLN A 342 -5.32 -5.33 -14.60
C GLN A 342 -6.15 -6.57 -14.95
N ALA A 343 -7.39 -6.36 -15.39
CA ALA A 343 -8.33 -7.45 -15.68
C ALA A 343 -7.86 -8.42 -16.78
N ASP A 344 -6.99 -7.97 -17.70
CA ASP A 344 -6.37 -8.82 -18.73
C ASP A 344 -5.11 -9.56 -18.24
N GLY A 345 -4.76 -9.42 -16.95
CA GLY A 345 -3.62 -10.05 -16.31
C GLY A 345 -2.30 -9.30 -16.49
N THR A 346 -2.30 -8.15 -17.17
CA THR A 346 -1.11 -7.27 -17.18
C THR A 346 -0.81 -6.78 -15.77
N ILE A 347 0.48 -6.65 -15.47
CA ILE A 347 0.99 -6.37 -14.12
C ILE A 347 1.65 -5.01 -14.14
N LEU A 348 1.32 -4.17 -13.17
CA LEU A 348 1.88 -2.84 -12.98
C LEU A 348 2.66 -2.81 -11.67
N ALA A 349 3.87 -2.23 -11.70
CA ALA A 349 4.68 -1.98 -10.51
C ALA A 349 5.06 -0.51 -10.45
N ALA A 350 4.94 0.11 -9.28
CA ALA A 350 5.29 1.50 -9.06
C ALA A 350 6.18 1.67 -7.84
N GLY A 351 7.07 2.65 -7.92
CA GLY A 351 8.07 2.92 -6.93
C GLY A 351 8.95 4.07 -7.37
N SER A 352 10.22 4.06 -6.96
CA SER A 352 11.13 5.17 -7.23
C SER A 352 12.56 4.72 -7.50
N THR A 353 13.33 5.54 -8.23
CA THR A 353 14.77 5.37 -8.35
C THR A 353 15.49 5.82 -7.09
N VAL A 354 16.56 5.15 -6.71
CA VAL A 354 17.34 5.45 -5.50
C VAL A 354 18.46 6.42 -5.83
N GLY A 355 18.40 7.66 -5.36
CA GLY A 355 19.48 8.63 -5.65
C GLY A 355 19.45 9.89 -4.79
N GLY A 356 18.77 9.86 -3.65
CA GLY A 356 18.52 11.07 -2.87
C GLY A 356 17.66 12.06 -3.65
N PHE A 357 18.07 13.34 -3.70
CA PHE A 357 17.29 14.43 -4.29
C PHE A 357 16.93 14.27 -5.78
N ASP A 358 17.56 13.33 -6.50
CA ASP A 358 17.27 12.98 -7.89
C ASP A 358 16.34 11.76 -8.07
N SER A 359 15.71 11.29 -6.97
CA SER A 359 14.73 10.21 -7.02
C SER A 359 13.53 10.60 -7.86
N ASP A 360 13.28 9.83 -8.92
CA ASP A 360 12.09 9.95 -9.76
C ASP A 360 11.14 8.78 -9.52
N LEU A 361 9.86 9.05 -9.74
CA LEU A 361 8.85 8.02 -9.76
C LEU A 361 9.01 7.12 -10.98
N VAL A 362 8.85 5.82 -10.78
CA VAL A 362 8.88 4.81 -11.84
C VAL A 362 7.59 4.02 -11.84
N LEU A 363 7.00 3.83 -13.02
CA LEU A 363 5.88 2.93 -13.27
C LEU A 363 6.29 1.95 -14.38
N ALA A 364 6.34 0.66 -14.09
CA ALA A 364 6.64 -0.38 -15.07
C ALA A 364 5.42 -1.26 -15.35
N ARG A 365 5.30 -1.73 -16.59
CA ARG A 365 4.27 -2.67 -17.01
C ARG A 365 4.89 -3.98 -17.50
N TYR A 366 4.31 -5.09 -17.05
CA TYR A 366 4.72 -6.43 -17.40
C TYR A 366 3.54 -7.21 -17.95
N LEU A 367 3.81 -8.13 -18.87
CA LEU A 367 2.87 -9.12 -19.34
C LEU A 367 2.55 -10.13 -18.22
N PRO A 368 1.44 -10.89 -18.31
CA PRO A 368 1.06 -11.89 -17.29
C PRO A 368 2.15 -12.93 -16.98
N ASN A 369 3.08 -13.15 -17.91
CA ASN A 369 4.21 -14.07 -17.75
C ASN A 369 5.46 -13.42 -17.12
N GLY A 370 5.37 -12.16 -16.67
CA GLY A 370 6.46 -11.43 -16.04
C GLY A 370 7.44 -10.76 -17.01
N ARG A 371 7.29 -10.91 -18.33
CA ARG A 371 8.14 -10.18 -19.29
C ARG A 371 7.75 -8.71 -19.28
N LEU A 372 8.75 -7.83 -19.35
CA LEU A 372 8.54 -6.39 -19.50
C LEU A 372 7.74 -6.11 -20.79
N ASP A 373 6.67 -5.33 -20.67
CA ASP A 373 5.77 -5.02 -21.79
C ASP A 373 6.36 -3.93 -22.68
N ARG A 374 6.78 -4.30 -23.89
CA ARG A 374 7.39 -3.38 -24.85
C ARG A 374 6.37 -2.52 -25.59
N ASP A 375 5.07 -2.71 -25.39
CA ASP A 375 4.05 -1.82 -25.93
C ASP A 375 3.76 -0.62 -24.99
N PHE A 376 4.39 -0.59 -23.81
CA PHE A 376 4.25 0.49 -22.83
C PHE A 376 5.41 1.48 -22.90
N ALA A 377 5.12 2.76 -22.67
CA ALA A 377 6.10 3.85 -22.59
C ALA A 377 7.06 3.87 -23.80
N ALA A 378 6.48 3.88 -25.01
CA ALA A 378 7.20 3.97 -26.28
C ALA A 378 8.32 2.93 -26.47
N GLY A 379 8.12 1.68 -26.00
CA GLY A 379 9.11 0.61 -26.14
C GLY A 379 9.94 0.33 -24.90
N GLN A 380 9.97 1.26 -23.94
CA GLN A 380 10.79 1.11 -22.74
C GLN A 380 10.21 0.07 -21.77
N GLY A 381 8.88 -0.03 -21.71
CA GLY A 381 8.15 -0.86 -20.77
C GLY A 381 8.05 -0.31 -19.35
N TRP A 382 8.60 0.89 -19.15
CA TRP A 382 8.49 1.66 -17.92
C TRP A 382 8.49 3.15 -18.25
N ALA A 383 7.81 3.92 -17.42
CA ALA A 383 7.76 5.38 -17.47
C ALA A 383 8.45 5.96 -16.23
N ARG A 384 9.20 7.04 -16.41
CA ARG A 384 9.84 7.80 -15.33
C ARG A 384 9.27 9.21 -15.30
N THR A 385 8.76 9.63 -14.15
CA THR A 385 8.11 10.93 -13.99
C THR A 385 8.76 11.71 -12.87
N ARG A 386 9.27 12.89 -13.22
CA ARG A 386 9.78 13.89 -12.30
C ARG A 386 8.65 14.88 -11.96
N LEU A 387 8.34 15.03 -10.68
CA LEU A 387 7.37 16.01 -10.15
C LEU A 387 8.06 17.32 -9.76
N GLY A 388 9.34 17.26 -9.34
CA GLY A 388 10.08 18.44 -8.89
C GLY A 388 11.60 18.34 -9.04
N LYS A 389 12.35 19.21 -8.36
CA LYS A 389 13.83 19.15 -8.29
C LYS A 389 14.32 18.31 -7.08
N SER A 390 13.48 17.41 -6.60
CA SER A 390 13.56 16.84 -5.25
C SER A 390 12.96 15.43 -5.20
N LEU A 391 13.11 14.75 -4.06
CA LEU A 391 12.58 13.40 -3.79
C LEU A 391 11.11 13.24 -4.22
N ASP A 392 10.90 12.36 -5.21
CA ASP A 392 9.59 11.90 -5.65
C ASP A 392 9.43 10.40 -5.32
N THR A 393 8.44 10.10 -4.48
CA THR A 393 8.17 8.74 -3.97
C THR A 393 6.81 8.27 -4.46
N ALA A 394 6.73 7.11 -5.12
CA ALA A 394 5.45 6.41 -5.29
C ALA A 394 5.15 5.55 -4.07
N THR A 395 3.89 5.55 -3.63
CA THR A 395 3.44 4.78 -2.46
C THR A 395 2.37 3.76 -2.82
N ALA A 396 1.49 4.07 -3.79
CA ALA A 396 0.38 3.20 -4.16
C ALA A 396 -0.02 3.29 -5.63
N ILE A 397 -0.69 2.23 -6.12
CA ILE A 397 -1.29 2.15 -7.45
C ILE A 397 -2.77 1.79 -7.30
N ALA A 398 -3.63 2.50 -8.03
CA ALA A 398 -5.01 2.10 -8.23
C ALA A 398 -5.34 2.02 -9.72
N LEU A 399 -6.25 1.12 -10.08
CA LEU A 399 -6.66 0.89 -11.46
C LEU A 399 -8.07 1.43 -11.69
N GLN A 400 -8.24 2.16 -12.79
CA GLN A 400 -9.55 2.54 -13.29
C GLN A 400 -10.07 1.46 -14.25
N SER A 401 -11.40 1.36 -14.37
CA SER A 401 -12.06 0.38 -15.26
C SER A 401 -11.76 0.59 -16.75
N ASP A 402 -11.37 1.80 -17.14
CA ASP A 402 -10.97 2.18 -18.50
C ASP A 402 -9.48 1.94 -18.77
N ARG A 403 -8.83 1.10 -17.95
CA ARG A 403 -7.39 0.79 -17.95
C ARG A 403 -6.47 1.94 -17.54
N ARG A 404 -6.99 3.12 -17.21
CA ARG A 404 -6.13 4.20 -16.69
C ARG A 404 -5.54 3.83 -15.34
N ILE A 405 -4.34 4.32 -15.10
CA ILE A 405 -3.51 3.92 -13.96
C ILE A 405 -3.31 5.15 -13.07
N LEU A 406 -3.77 5.07 -11.83
CA LEU A 406 -3.52 6.09 -10.82
C LEU A 406 -2.29 5.68 -10.00
N VAL A 407 -1.38 6.62 -9.79
CA VAL A 407 -0.22 6.43 -8.91
C VAL A 407 -0.22 7.55 -7.89
N ALA A 408 -0.25 7.20 -6.61
CA ALA A 408 -0.11 8.16 -5.52
C ALA A 408 1.31 8.20 -4.98
N GLY A 409 1.65 9.35 -4.40
CA GLY A 409 2.97 9.60 -3.90
C GLY A 409 3.10 10.99 -3.29
N HIS A 410 4.34 11.41 -3.11
CA HIS A 410 4.65 12.74 -2.63
C HIS A 410 5.91 13.31 -3.28
N SER A 411 5.98 14.63 -3.34
CA SER A 411 7.13 15.39 -3.85
C SER A 411 7.63 16.39 -2.80
N LEU A 412 8.95 16.53 -2.67
CA LEU A 412 9.60 17.43 -1.69
C LEU A 412 10.02 18.79 -2.29
N LEU A 413 9.07 19.66 -2.66
CA LEU A 413 9.40 21.02 -3.12
C LEU A 413 9.32 22.04 -1.98
N GLY A 414 10.36 22.12 -1.17
CA GLY A 414 10.41 22.94 0.05
C GLY A 414 9.68 22.28 1.22
N THR A 415 8.46 21.78 0.99
CA THR A 415 7.72 20.89 1.89
C THR A 415 7.13 19.71 1.12
N PHE A 416 6.84 18.60 1.81
CA PHE A 416 6.18 17.45 1.17
C PHE A 416 4.75 17.81 0.76
N ARG A 417 4.37 17.39 -0.45
CA ARG A 417 3.00 17.52 -0.97
C ARG A 417 2.52 16.19 -1.51
N ALA A 418 1.33 15.78 -1.09
CA ALA A 418 0.61 14.64 -1.63
C ALA A 418 0.19 14.89 -3.09
N VAL A 419 0.49 13.95 -3.98
CA VAL A 419 0.19 14.02 -5.41
C VAL A 419 -0.41 12.71 -5.89
N VAL A 420 -1.42 12.80 -6.76
CA VAL A 420 -1.90 11.68 -7.57
C VAL A 420 -1.57 11.96 -9.02
N MET A 421 -0.97 11.01 -9.71
CA MET A 421 -0.76 11.03 -11.15
C MET A 421 -1.70 10.07 -11.84
N ARG A 422 -2.05 10.39 -13.09
CA ARG A 422 -2.73 9.44 -13.96
C ARG A 422 -1.93 9.18 -15.22
N TYR A 423 -1.78 7.90 -15.54
CA TYR A 423 -1.16 7.40 -16.77
C TYR A 423 -2.19 6.70 -17.64
N LEU A 424 -1.95 6.73 -18.94
CA LEU A 424 -2.70 5.94 -19.91
C LEU A 424 -2.25 4.48 -19.84
N GLY A 425 -3.21 3.56 -19.84
CA GLY A 425 -2.97 2.12 -19.82
C GLY A 425 -2.93 1.47 -21.19
#